data_AF-A0A7H4MBC1-F1
#
_entry.id   AF-A0A7H4MBC1-F1
#
_cell.length_a   1.000
_cell.length_b   1.000
_cell.length_c   1.000
_cell.angle_alpha   90.00
_cell.angle_beta   90.00
_cell.angle_gamma   90.00
#
_symmetry.space_group_name_H-M   'P 1'
#
loop_
_entity.id
_entity.type
_entity.pdbx_description
1 polymer ?
#
loop_
_entity_poly.entity_id
_entity_poly.type
_entity_poly.pdbx_seq_one_letter_code
_entity_poly.pdbx_strand_id
1 'polypeptide(L)'
;MLNGIQKFFAVSWLGRDSFVRFSPSVSLRRMADEHGTDKIIAQKLARVARMHFARQRLAAVGPRLPARQDLFNKLLASKAIARAVEDEARSKKISHEKAQQNAIALMEEIAANFSYEMIRLTDRILGFTWNRLYQGINVHNAERVRQLAHDGHEIVYVPCHRSHMDYLLLSYVLYHQGLVPPHIAAGINLNFWPAGPIFRRLGAFFHPPHL
;
A
#
# COMPACT_ATOMS: atom_id res chain seq x y z
N MET A 1 0.83 28.78 -3.72
CA MET A 1 -0.34 28.77 -2.79
C MET A 1 -1.56 28.33 -3.58
N LEU A 2 -2.39 27.41 -3.06
CA LEU A 2 -3.59 26.93 -3.76
C LEU A 2 -4.66 28.03 -3.83
N ASN A 3 -5.26 28.21 -5.00
CA ASN A 3 -6.29 29.21 -5.26
C ASN A 3 -7.62 28.84 -4.56
N GLY A 4 -8.57 29.78 -4.41
CA GLY A 4 -9.83 29.56 -3.65
C GLY A 4 -10.65 28.35 -4.11
N ILE A 5 -10.77 28.15 -5.42
CA ILE A 5 -11.45 26.99 -6.02
C ILE A 5 -10.67 25.70 -5.72
N GLN A 6 -9.34 25.73 -5.83
CA GLN A 6 -8.50 24.58 -5.51
C GLN A 6 -8.58 24.22 -4.02
N LYS A 7 -8.71 25.21 -3.12
CA LYS A 7 -8.97 24.96 -1.69
C LYS A 7 -10.34 24.35 -1.45
N PHE A 8 -11.38 24.81 -2.14
CA PHE A 8 -12.72 24.23 -2.03
C PHE A 8 -12.74 22.76 -2.46
N PHE A 9 -12.12 22.43 -3.60
CA PHE A 9 -11.97 21.04 -4.03
C PHE A 9 -11.06 20.25 -3.10
N ALA A 10 -9.95 20.82 -2.62
CA ALA A 10 -9.09 20.16 -1.65
C ALA A 10 -9.81 19.85 -0.33
N VAL A 11 -10.62 20.78 0.19
CA VAL A 11 -11.39 20.56 1.43
C VAL A 11 -12.55 19.60 1.19
N SER A 12 -13.25 19.69 0.07
CA SER A 12 -14.34 18.75 -0.26
C SER A 12 -13.82 17.34 -0.53
N TRP A 13 -12.61 17.22 -1.09
CA TRP A 13 -12.01 15.94 -1.46
C TRP A 13 -11.15 15.31 -0.36
N LEU A 14 -10.40 16.10 0.41
CA LEU A 14 -9.50 15.64 1.49
C LEU A 14 -10.02 15.95 2.91
N GLY A 15 -10.97 16.88 3.08
CA GLY A 15 -11.34 17.40 4.40
C GLY A 15 -12.09 16.42 5.30
N ARG A 16 -12.68 15.35 4.74
CA ARG A 16 -13.36 14.28 5.50
C ARG A 16 -12.48 13.08 5.81
N ASP A 17 -11.25 13.06 5.28
CA ASP A 17 -10.41 11.86 5.26
C ASP A 17 -9.22 12.00 6.25
N SER A 18 -9.52 12.45 7.47
CA SER A 18 -8.55 12.51 8.56
C SER A 18 -8.66 11.27 9.43
N PHE A 19 -7.80 10.28 9.19
CA PHE A 19 -7.69 9.12 10.07
C PHE A 19 -6.84 9.48 11.30
N VAL A 20 -7.51 9.77 12.41
CA VAL A 20 -6.85 10.05 13.68
C VAL A 20 -6.79 8.75 14.49
N ARG A 21 -5.57 8.32 14.80
CA ARG A 21 -5.34 7.14 15.62
C ARG A 21 -4.74 7.53 16.96
N PHE A 22 -5.41 7.13 18.03
CA PHE A 22 -4.90 7.24 19.38
C PHE A 22 -4.11 6.00 19.76
N SER A 23 -2.96 6.20 20.41
CA SER A 23 -2.20 5.12 21.06
C SER A 23 -2.61 4.99 22.53
N PRO A 24 -2.31 3.85 23.18
CA PRO A 24 -2.49 3.71 24.61
C PRO A 24 -1.83 4.88 25.37
N SER A 25 -2.50 5.38 26.39
CA SER A 25 -1.97 6.45 27.23
C SER A 25 -0.72 5.99 27.96
N VAL A 26 0.32 6.84 27.98
CA VAL A 26 1.54 6.62 28.75
C VAL A 26 1.53 7.53 29.97
N SER A 27 1.65 6.94 31.17
CA SER A 27 1.72 7.71 32.42
C SER A 27 3.12 8.28 32.63
N LEU A 28 3.28 9.58 32.43
CA LEU A 28 4.56 10.27 32.67
C LEU A 28 4.97 10.24 34.15
N ARG A 29 3.98 10.27 35.07
CA ARG A 29 4.22 10.18 36.50
C ARG A 29 4.88 8.84 36.86
N ARG A 30 4.29 7.74 36.39
CA ARG A 30 4.85 6.40 36.63
C ARG A 30 6.27 6.27 36.10
N MET A 31 6.54 6.83 34.92
CA MET A 31 7.89 6.79 34.35
C MET A 31 8.90 7.66 35.12
N ALA A 32 8.45 8.78 35.70
CA ALA A 32 9.26 9.59 36.58
C ALA A 32 9.56 8.87 37.90
N ASP A 33 8.57 8.16 38.47
CA ASP A 33 8.72 7.39 39.70
C ASP A 33 9.64 6.17 39.53
N GLU A 34 9.55 5.46 38.39
CA GLU A 34 10.34 4.23 38.13
C GLU A 34 11.75 4.51 37.58
N HIS A 35 11.96 5.62 36.89
CA HIS A 35 13.21 5.86 36.17
C HIS A 35 13.89 7.20 36.49
N GLY A 36 13.20 8.15 37.13
CA GLY A 36 13.70 9.49 37.44
C GLY A 36 13.25 10.58 36.44
N THR A 37 13.66 11.82 36.68
CA THR A 37 13.22 13.01 35.93
C THR A 37 14.31 13.68 35.10
N ASP A 38 15.41 12.98 34.85
CA ASP A 38 16.58 13.56 34.20
C ASP A 38 16.39 13.76 32.69
N LYS A 39 17.17 14.71 32.13
CA LYS A 39 17.18 15.03 30.70
C LYS A 39 17.43 13.79 29.81
N ILE A 40 18.21 12.83 30.30
CA ILE A 40 18.51 11.57 29.62
C ILE A 40 17.25 10.73 29.44
N ILE A 41 16.41 10.65 30.47
CA ILE A 41 15.16 9.87 30.45
C ILE A 41 14.15 10.55 29.55
N ALA A 42 14.02 11.88 29.63
CA ALA A 42 13.18 12.64 28.71
C ALA A 42 13.56 12.40 27.24
N GLN A 43 14.86 12.41 26.92
CA GLN A 43 15.35 12.11 25.57
C GLN A 43 15.09 10.66 25.14
N LYS A 44 15.25 9.69 26.06
CA LYS A 44 14.94 8.27 25.81
C LYS A 44 13.46 8.08 25.51
N LEU A 45 12.57 8.69 26.30
CA LEU A 45 11.12 8.66 26.10
C LEU A 45 10.73 9.28 24.76
N ALA A 46 11.28 10.45 24.43
CA ALA A 46 11.05 11.08 23.14
C ALA A 46 11.50 10.17 21.97
N ARG A 47 12.63 9.48 22.10
CA ARG A 47 13.11 8.53 21.08
C ARG A 47 12.19 7.33 20.93
N VAL A 48 11.77 6.72 22.03
CA VAL A 48 10.83 5.58 22.02
C VAL A 48 9.50 5.98 21.40
N ALA A 49 8.95 7.14 21.79
CA ALA A 49 7.72 7.67 21.21
C ALA A 49 7.85 7.91 19.71
N ARG A 50 8.94 8.52 19.24
CA ARG A 50 9.21 8.72 17.81
C ARG A 50 9.26 7.38 17.06
N MET A 51 9.95 6.38 17.60
CA MET A 51 10.01 5.04 16.98
C MET A 51 8.65 4.34 16.95
N HIS A 52 7.86 4.47 18.01
CA HIS A 52 6.50 3.94 18.08
C HIS A 52 5.61 4.56 17.01
N PHE A 53 5.56 5.89 16.94
CA PHE A 53 4.77 6.60 15.94
C PHE A 53 5.29 6.38 14.50
N ALA A 54 6.61 6.23 14.31
CA ALA A 54 7.18 5.90 13.01
C ALA A 54 6.72 4.51 12.53
N ARG A 55 6.74 3.50 13.41
CA ARG A 55 6.22 2.15 13.09
C ARG A 55 4.73 2.16 12.80
N GLN A 56 3.94 2.86 13.62
CA GLN A 56 2.50 2.99 13.37
C GLN A 56 2.21 3.69 12.04
N ARG A 57 2.95 4.75 11.71
CA ARG A 57 2.82 5.44 10.43
C ARG A 57 3.19 4.53 9.27
N LEU A 58 4.27 3.75 9.40
CA LEU A 58 4.69 2.81 8.36
C LEU A 58 3.66 1.69 8.16
N ALA A 59 3.07 1.16 9.23
CA ALA A 59 2.02 0.15 9.15
C ALA A 59 0.71 0.67 8.52
N ALA A 60 0.41 1.97 8.68
CA ALA A 60 -0.81 2.58 8.15
C ALA A 60 -0.65 3.14 6.72
N VAL A 61 0.52 3.69 6.40
CA VAL A 61 0.79 4.43 5.14
C VAL A 61 1.76 3.69 4.22
N GLY A 62 2.43 2.66 4.71
CA GLY A 62 3.52 2.01 3.99
C GLY A 62 4.80 2.86 3.93
N PRO A 63 5.88 2.31 3.37
CA PRO A 63 7.12 3.05 3.15
C PRO A 63 6.91 4.17 2.13
N ARG A 64 7.70 5.25 2.23
CA ARG A 64 7.74 6.27 1.17
C ARG A 64 8.30 5.64 -0.09
N LEU A 65 7.45 5.53 -1.12
CA LEU A 65 7.87 5.08 -2.44
C LEU A 65 8.80 6.15 -3.06
N PRO A 66 9.96 5.76 -3.61
CA PRO A 66 10.79 6.67 -4.40
C PRO A 66 10.00 7.21 -5.60
N ALA A 67 10.46 8.31 -6.19
CA ALA A 67 9.92 8.72 -7.48
C ALA A 67 10.07 7.54 -8.48
N ARG A 68 9.00 7.24 -9.22
CA ARG A 68 8.93 6.09 -10.14
C ARG A 68 10.17 6.01 -11.04
N GLN A 69 10.58 7.16 -11.59
CA GLN A 69 11.75 7.25 -12.46
C GLN A 69 13.06 6.88 -11.75
N ASP A 70 13.23 7.28 -10.49
CA ASP A 70 14.43 6.96 -9.72
C ASP A 70 14.49 5.47 -9.38
N LEU A 71 13.34 4.85 -9.10
CA LEU A 71 13.24 3.41 -8.88
C LEU A 71 13.58 2.64 -10.15
N PHE A 72 13.08 3.08 -11.31
CA PHE A 72 13.35 2.44 -12.60
C PHE A 72 14.82 2.55 -12.98
N ASN A 73 15.41 3.74 -12.83
CA ASN A 73 16.83 3.95 -13.08
C ASN A 73 17.71 3.06 -12.18
N LYS A 74 17.36 2.91 -10.90
CA LYS A 74 18.08 2.02 -9.97
C LYS A 74 17.93 0.54 -10.34
N LEU A 75 16.73 0.12 -10.75
CA LEU A 75 16.47 -1.26 -11.16
C LEU A 75 17.23 -1.61 -12.44
N LEU A 76 17.19 -0.75 -13.46
CA LEU A 76 17.94 -0.94 -14.71
C LEU A 76 19.46 -0.95 -14.48
N ALA A 77 19.96 -0.18 -13.52
CA ALA A 77 21.37 -0.20 -13.14
C ALA A 77 21.78 -1.42 -12.30
N SER A 78 20.83 -2.26 -11.87
CA SER A 78 21.14 -3.44 -11.05
C SER A 78 21.79 -4.55 -11.88
N LYS A 79 22.79 -5.22 -11.32
CA LYS A 79 23.50 -6.33 -12.00
C LYS A 79 22.57 -7.48 -12.39
N ALA A 80 21.52 -7.73 -11.61
CA ALA A 80 20.56 -8.78 -11.88
C ALA A 80 19.74 -8.50 -13.14
N ILE A 81 19.23 -7.26 -13.28
CA ILE A 81 18.43 -6.85 -14.43
C ILE A 81 19.31 -6.66 -15.67
N ALA A 82 20.51 -6.09 -15.52
CA ALA A 82 21.45 -5.96 -16.63
C ALA A 82 21.77 -7.33 -17.26
N ARG A 83 22.01 -8.36 -16.43
CA ARG A 83 22.19 -9.74 -16.90
C ARG A 83 20.93 -10.29 -17.58
N ALA A 84 19.76 -10.09 -16.99
CA ALA A 84 18.50 -10.55 -17.61
C ALA A 84 18.24 -9.89 -18.98
N VAL A 85 18.59 -8.61 -19.14
CA VAL A 85 18.50 -7.90 -20.42
C VAL A 85 19.49 -8.47 -21.45
N GLU A 86 20.73 -8.74 -21.04
CA GLU A 86 21.71 -9.40 -21.90
C GLU A 86 21.27 -10.80 -22.33
N ASP A 87 20.74 -11.59 -21.39
CA ASP A 87 20.25 -12.95 -21.64
C ASP A 87 19.02 -12.93 -22.58
N GLU A 88 18.10 -11.98 -22.40
CA GLU A 88 16.96 -11.79 -23.30
C GLU A 88 17.42 -11.38 -24.71
N ALA A 89 18.36 -10.44 -24.81
CA ALA A 89 18.92 -10.00 -26.09
C ALA A 89 19.55 -11.17 -26.85
N ARG A 90 20.33 -12.01 -26.16
CA ARG A 90 20.97 -13.21 -26.73
C ARG A 90 19.94 -14.27 -27.12
N SER A 91 19.02 -14.61 -26.22
CA SER A 91 18.04 -15.68 -26.43
C SER A 91 17.07 -15.35 -27.56
N LYS A 92 16.53 -14.13 -27.58
CA LYS A 92 15.55 -13.69 -28.59
C LYS A 92 16.19 -13.09 -29.83
N LYS A 93 17.53 -12.99 -29.89
CA LYS A 93 18.31 -12.39 -30.99
C LYS A 93 17.83 -10.98 -31.34
N ILE A 94 17.53 -10.19 -30.32
CA ILE A 94 17.12 -8.78 -30.45
C ILE A 94 18.27 -7.85 -30.06
N SER A 95 18.21 -6.59 -30.48
CA SER A 95 19.19 -5.60 -30.04
C SER A 95 19.13 -5.38 -28.52
N HIS A 96 20.26 -5.03 -27.91
CA HIS A 96 20.32 -4.71 -26.49
C HIS A 96 19.35 -3.57 -26.13
N GLU A 97 19.23 -2.57 -27.00
CA GLU A 97 18.27 -1.48 -26.84
C GLU A 97 16.82 -1.99 -26.82
N LYS A 98 16.47 -2.96 -27.67
CA LYS A 98 15.13 -3.53 -27.70
C LYS A 98 14.84 -4.38 -26.46
N ALA A 99 15.82 -5.17 -25.99
CA ALA A 99 15.70 -5.92 -24.74
C ALA A 99 15.54 -4.98 -23.52
N GLN A 100 16.26 -3.86 -23.51
CA GLN A 100 16.13 -2.83 -22.49
C GLN A 100 14.74 -2.16 -22.53
N GLN A 101 14.20 -1.87 -23.72
CA GLN A 101 12.82 -1.38 -23.85
C GLN A 101 11.79 -2.39 -23.36
N ASN A 102 11.98 -3.69 -23.63
CA ASN A 102 11.10 -4.74 -23.11
C ASN A 102 11.15 -4.80 -21.58
N ALA A 103 12.34 -4.71 -20.99
CA ALA A 103 12.50 -4.65 -19.54
C ALA A 103 11.81 -3.43 -18.93
N ILE A 104 11.90 -2.26 -19.58
CA ILE A 104 11.17 -1.05 -19.15
C ILE A 104 9.65 -1.28 -19.24
N ALA A 105 9.15 -1.84 -20.35
CA ALA A 105 7.72 -2.12 -20.50
C ALA A 105 7.20 -3.11 -19.43
N LEU A 106 7.97 -4.14 -19.11
CA LEU A 106 7.68 -5.08 -18.02
C LEU A 106 7.72 -4.39 -16.65
N MET A 107 8.70 -3.52 -16.40
CA MET A 107 8.74 -2.72 -15.17
C MET A 107 7.54 -1.78 -15.08
N GLU A 108 7.12 -1.16 -16.19
CA GLU A 108 5.93 -0.32 -16.25
C GLU A 108 4.66 -1.11 -15.95
N GLU A 109 4.63 -2.37 -16.36
CA GLU A 109 3.54 -3.28 -16.13
C GLU A 109 3.45 -3.76 -14.67
N ILE A 110 4.60 -4.09 -14.08
CA ILE A 110 4.74 -4.62 -12.70
C ILE A 110 4.65 -3.48 -11.67
N ALA A 111 5.12 -2.28 -12.01
CA ALA A 111 5.00 -1.09 -11.17
C ALA A 111 3.55 -0.64 -11.11
N ALA A 112 2.76 -1.37 -10.32
CA ALA A 112 1.45 -1.00 -9.85
C ALA A 112 1.46 0.49 -9.48
N ASN A 113 0.65 1.29 -10.19
CA ASN A 113 0.50 2.72 -9.94
C ASN A 113 -0.34 2.93 -8.68
N PHE A 114 0.22 2.57 -7.52
CA PHE A 114 -0.41 2.69 -6.23
C PHE A 114 -0.63 4.19 -5.93
N SER A 115 -1.84 4.67 -6.17
CA SER A 115 -2.22 6.06 -5.92
C SER A 115 -3.23 6.12 -4.78
N TYR A 116 -2.86 6.84 -3.73
CA TYR A 116 -3.75 7.17 -2.62
C TYR A 116 -5.03 7.86 -3.10
N GLU A 117 -4.97 8.66 -4.16
CA GLU A 117 -6.17 9.28 -4.77
C GLU A 117 -7.11 8.23 -5.35
N MET A 118 -6.55 7.20 -5.98
CA MET A 118 -7.33 6.15 -6.60
C MET A 118 -7.94 5.20 -5.56
N ILE A 119 -7.23 4.94 -4.45
CA ILE A 119 -7.78 4.23 -3.29
C ILE A 119 -8.99 4.99 -2.73
N ARG A 120 -8.88 6.32 -2.56
CA ARG A 120 -10.01 7.14 -2.08
C ARG A 120 -11.21 7.14 -3.02
N LEU A 121 -10.97 7.22 -4.33
CA LEU A 121 -12.07 7.15 -5.31
C LEU A 121 -12.73 5.77 -5.28
N THR A 122 -11.93 4.72 -5.20
CA THR A 122 -12.40 3.33 -5.12
C THR A 122 -13.18 3.11 -3.83
N ASP A 123 -12.73 3.64 -2.69
CA ASP A 123 -13.40 3.55 -1.41
C ASP A 123 -14.84 4.10 -1.46
N ARG A 124 -15.04 5.27 -2.06
CA ARG A 124 -16.38 5.87 -2.24
C ARG A 124 -17.28 5.02 -3.14
N ILE A 125 -16.73 4.50 -4.25
CA ILE A 125 -17.48 3.64 -5.19
C ILE A 125 -17.83 2.31 -4.51
N LEU A 126 -16.87 1.70 -3.81
CA LEU A 126 -17.05 0.45 -3.11
C LEU A 126 -18.03 0.60 -1.95
N GLY A 127 -17.95 1.67 -1.15
CA GLY A 127 -18.92 1.95 -0.09
C GLY A 127 -20.36 2.04 -0.62
N PHE A 128 -20.58 2.75 -1.75
CA PHE A 128 -21.87 2.77 -2.43
C PHE A 128 -22.30 1.37 -2.90
N THR A 129 -21.36 0.63 -3.51
CA THR A 129 -21.60 -0.71 -4.04
C THR A 129 -21.97 -1.69 -2.93
N TRP A 130 -21.28 -1.65 -1.80
CA TRP A 130 -21.52 -2.51 -0.65
C TRP A 130 -22.83 -2.20 0.05
N ASN A 131 -23.17 -0.93 0.24
CA ASN A 131 -24.47 -0.54 0.79
C ASN A 131 -25.63 -0.96 -0.12
N ARG A 132 -25.40 -1.13 -1.41
CA ARG A 132 -26.41 -1.57 -2.38
C ARG A 132 -26.51 -3.09 -2.50
N LEU A 133 -25.38 -3.82 -2.41
CA LEU A 133 -25.32 -5.26 -2.63
C LEU A 133 -25.41 -6.10 -1.35
N TYR A 134 -25.02 -5.54 -0.20
CA TYR A 134 -24.98 -6.24 1.09
C TYR A 134 -25.76 -5.49 2.16
N GLN A 135 -26.35 -6.22 3.11
CA GLN A 135 -27.08 -5.65 4.25
C GLN A 135 -26.14 -5.16 5.39
N GLY A 136 -24.90 -4.80 5.04
CA GLY A 136 -23.84 -4.44 5.97
C GLY A 136 -22.66 -5.42 5.94
N ILE A 137 -21.48 -4.93 6.35
CA ILE A 137 -20.24 -5.70 6.44
C ILE A 137 -19.86 -5.81 7.92
N ASN A 138 -19.92 -7.03 8.48
CA ASN A 138 -19.50 -7.29 9.85
C ASN A 138 -18.11 -7.93 9.86
N VAL A 139 -17.13 -7.19 10.39
CA VAL A 139 -15.73 -7.64 10.45
C VAL A 139 -15.42 -8.13 11.86
N HIS A 140 -14.99 -9.39 11.97
CA HIS A 140 -14.58 -10.01 13.23
C HIS A 140 -13.05 -10.18 13.27
N ASN A 141 -12.46 -10.20 14.47
CA ASN A 141 -11.04 -10.48 14.70
C ASN A 141 -10.03 -9.53 14.01
N ALA A 142 -10.48 -8.36 13.57
CA ALA A 142 -9.60 -7.38 12.92
C ALA A 142 -8.47 -6.89 13.84
N GLU A 143 -8.68 -6.87 15.17
CA GLU A 143 -7.65 -6.49 16.15
C GLU A 143 -6.43 -7.41 16.12
N ARG A 144 -6.64 -8.72 15.99
CA ARG A 144 -5.54 -9.70 15.94
C ARG A 144 -4.66 -9.48 14.71
N VAL A 145 -5.29 -9.24 13.57
CA VAL A 145 -4.61 -8.95 12.31
C VAL A 145 -3.83 -7.63 12.41
N ARG A 146 -4.42 -6.60 13.03
CA ARG A 146 -3.72 -5.33 13.29
C ARG A 146 -2.49 -5.51 14.15
N GLN A 147 -2.58 -6.25 15.25
CA GLN A 147 -1.46 -6.49 16.14
C GLN A 147 -0.30 -7.16 15.40
N LEU A 148 -0.58 -8.23 14.64
CA LEU A 148 0.42 -8.91 13.83
C LEU A 148 1.11 -7.98 12.82
N ALA A 149 0.34 -7.10 12.16
CA ALA A 149 0.89 -6.12 11.23
C ALA A 149 1.77 -5.07 11.94
N HIS A 150 1.41 -4.68 13.18
CA HIS A 150 2.20 -3.73 13.97
C HIS A 150 3.50 -4.32 14.51
N ASP A 151 3.49 -5.60 14.83
CA ASP A 151 4.67 -6.33 15.29
C ASP A 151 5.64 -6.60 14.13
N GLY A 152 5.25 -6.26 12.89
CA GLY A 152 6.08 -6.34 11.69
C GLY A 152 6.06 -7.70 11.02
N HIS A 153 5.07 -8.54 11.33
CA HIS A 153 4.89 -9.82 10.66
C HIS A 153 4.39 -9.62 9.23
N GLU A 154 4.91 -10.44 8.32
CA GLU A 154 4.34 -10.56 6.98
C GLU A 154 3.04 -11.38 7.06
N ILE A 155 1.95 -10.83 6.53
CA ILE A 155 0.62 -11.44 6.60
C ILE A 155 0.19 -11.82 5.19
N VAL A 156 -0.03 -13.12 4.98
CA VAL A 156 -0.61 -13.64 3.74
C VAL A 156 -2.11 -13.85 3.94
N TYR A 157 -2.92 -13.13 3.18
CA TYR A 157 -4.37 -13.30 3.20
C TYR A 157 -4.80 -14.30 2.14
N VAL A 158 -5.54 -15.33 2.56
CA VAL A 158 -6.08 -16.36 1.66
C VAL A 158 -7.61 -16.26 1.69
N PRO A 159 -8.23 -15.53 0.74
CA PRO A 159 -9.68 -15.45 0.65
C PRO A 159 -10.27 -16.80 0.20
N CYS A 160 -11.53 -17.06 0.55
CA CYS A 160 -12.25 -18.28 0.14
C CYS A 160 -12.58 -18.34 -1.37
N HIS A 161 -12.20 -17.31 -2.14
CA HIS A 161 -12.34 -17.20 -3.61
C HIS A 161 -13.74 -17.54 -4.15
N ARG A 162 -14.79 -17.17 -3.42
CA ARG A 162 -16.18 -17.40 -3.86
C ARG A 162 -16.60 -16.40 -4.92
N SER A 163 -16.00 -15.21 -4.93
CA SER A 163 -16.27 -14.20 -5.94
C SER A 163 -15.07 -13.30 -6.20
N HIS A 164 -15.08 -12.64 -7.36
CA HIS A 164 -14.15 -11.55 -7.64
C HIS A 164 -14.38 -10.31 -6.74
N MET A 165 -15.47 -10.28 -5.96
CA MET A 165 -15.67 -9.23 -4.96
C MET A 165 -14.86 -9.47 -3.69
N ASP A 166 -14.40 -10.70 -3.44
CA ASP A 166 -13.73 -11.06 -2.18
C ASP A 166 -12.44 -10.26 -1.97
N TYR A 167 -11.64 -10.08 -3.03
CA TYR A 167 -10.39 -9.31 -2.95
C TYR A 167 -10.64 -7.80 -2.86
N LEU A 168 -11.72 -7.29 -3.46
CA LEU A 168 -12.11 -5.88 -3.32
C LEU A 168 -12.61 -5.60 -1.90
N LEU A 169 -13.44 -6.48 -1.38
CA LEU A 169 -13.98 -6.40 -0.03
C LEU A 169 -12.86 -6.49 1.01
N LEU A 170 -11.91 -7.42 0.83
CA LEU A 170 -10.76 -7.54 1.72
C LEU A 170 -9.91 -6.26 1.72
N SER A 171 -9.57 -5.72 0.55
CA SER A 171 -8.82 -4.46 0.45
C SER A 171 -9.58 -3.27 1.06
N TYR A 172 -10.89 -3.21 0.84
CA TYR A 172 -11.78 -2.20 1.43
C TYR A 172 -11.79 -2.29 2.97
N VAL A 173 -11.99 -3.49 3.51
CA VAL A 173 -11.98 -3.72 4.96
C VAL A 173 -10.62 -3.36 5.54
N LEU A 174 -9.51 -3.82 4.96
CA LEU A 174 -8.17 -3.52 5.48
C LEU A 174 -7.87 -2.03 5.47
N TYR A 175 -8.26 -1.32 4.39
CA TYR A 175 -8.15 0.13 4.30
C TYR A 175 -8.92 0.84 5.42
N HIS A 176 -10.18 0.44 5.67
CA HIS A 176 -11.00 1.00 6.75
C HIS A 176 -10.49 0.65 8.16
N GLN A 177 -9.73 -0.44 8.31
CA GLN A 177 -9.06 -0.80 9.56
C GLN A 177 -7.70 -0.09 9.73
N GLY A 178 -7.31 0.79 8.79
CA GLY A 178 -6.05 1.54 8.84
C GLY A 178 -4.81 0.69 8.55
N LEU A 179 -4.97 -0.39 7.79
CA LEU A 179 -3.91 -1.26 7.31
C LEU A 179 -3.64 -0.98 5.82
N VAL A 180 -2.38 -1.14 5.40
CA VAL A 180 -2.03 -1.05 3.97
C VAL A 180 -2.75 -2.16 3.21
N PRO A 181 -3.49 -1.85 2.12
CA PRO A 181 -4.08 -2.85 1.25
C PRO A 181 -3.02 -3.86 0.76
N PRO A 182 -3.32 -5.16 0.76
CA PRO A 182 -2.36 -6.19 0.39
C PRO A 182 -2.09 -6.12 -1.12
N HIS A 183 -0.90 -6.56 -1.53
CA HIS A 183 -0.66 -6.87 -2.93
C HIS A 183 -1.47 -8.12 -3.29
N ILE A 184 -2.30 -8.02 -4.34
CA ILE A 184 -3.21 -9.10 -4.74
C ILE A 184 -2.61 -9.80 -5.97
N ALA A 185 -2.33 -11.09 -5.85
CA ALA A 185 -2.06 -11.92 -7.02
C ALA A 185 -3.39 -12.18 -7.76
N ALA A 186 -3.60 -11.53 -8.91
CA ALA A 186 -4.81 -11.68 -9.69
C ALA A 186 -4.53 -12.44 -10.99
N GLY A 187 -5.41 -13.38 -11.36
CA GLY A 187 -5.32 -14.06 -12.65
C GLY A 187 -5.53 -13.09 -13.83
N ILE A 188 -4.91 -13.36 -14.98
CA ILE A 188 -5.00 -12.50 -16.19
C ILE A 188 -6.45 -12.25 -16.67
N ASN A 189 -7.37 -13.15 -16.31
CA ASN A 189 -8.81 -13.04 -16.61
C ASN A 189 -9.49 -11.78 -15.99
N LEU A 190 -8.82 -11.10 -15.07
CA LEU A 190 -9.30 -9.86 -14.45
C LEU A 190 -8.70 -8.58 -15.07
N ASN A 191 -7.81 -8.72 -16.05
CA ASN A 191 -7.17 -7.61 -16.74
C ASN A 191 -7.98 -7.17 -17.98
N PHE A 192 -9.25 -6.80 -17.80
CA PHE A 192 -10.10 -6.25 -18.88
C PHE A 192 -10.40 -4.78 -18.64
N TRP A 193 -10.62 -4.00 -19.69
CA TRP A 193 -11.03 -2.60 -19.55
C TRP A 193 -12.50 -2.54 -19.09
N PRO A 194 -12.88 -1.77 -18.06
CA PRO A 194 -12.08 -0.78 -17.31
C PRO A 194 -11.44 -1.30 -16.00
N ALA A 195 -11.72 -2.54 -15.58
CA ALA A 195 -11.38 -3.07 -14.26
C ALA A 195 -9.87 -3.32 -14.06
N GLY A 196 -9.17 -3.80 -15.09
CA GLY A 196 -7.73 -4.11 -15.06
C GLY A 196 -6.85 -2.94 -14.61
N PRO A 197 -6.93 -1.76 -15.25
CA PRO A 197 -6.20 -0.57 -14.82
C PRO A 197 -6.51 -0.12 -13.39
N ILE A 198 -7.73 -0.34 -12.91
CA ILE A 198 -8.14 0.00 -11.54
C ILE A 198 -7.50 -0.97 -10.55
N PHE A 199 -7.57 -2.28 -10.81
CA PHE A 199 -6.96 -3.29 -9.95
C PHE A 199 -5.43 -3.14 -9.85
N ARG A 200 -4.74 -2.80 -10.94
CA ARG A 200 -3.30 -2.47 -10.87
C ARG A 200 -3.01 -1.27 -9.98
N ARG A 201 -3.87 -0.26 -9.99
CA ARG A 201 -3.73 0.92 -9.11
C ARG A 201 -4.06 0.62 -7.64
N LEU A 202 -4.74 -0.49 -7.36
CA LEU A 202 -5.07 -0.98 -6.02
C LEU A 202 -4.06 -2.02 -5.50
N GLY A 203 -2.98 -2.29 -6.23
CA GLY A 203 -1.91 -3.21 -5.81
C GLY A 203 -2.04 -4.63 -6.35
N ALA A 204 -2.96 -4.89 -7.30
CA ALA A 204 -3.01 -6.18 -7.97
C ALA A 204 -1.88 -6.33 -9.00
N PHE A 205 -1.19 -7.47 -9.00
CA PHE A 205 -0.27 -7.85 -10.06
C PHE A 205 -0.88 -9.03 -10.84
N PHE A 206 -0.81 -8.94 -12.17
CA PHE A 206 -1.31 -9.99 -13.06
C PHE A 206 -0.17 -10.90 -13.47
N HIS A 207 -0.36 -12.20 -13.28
CA HIS A 207 0.60 -13.19 -13.72
C HIS A 207 0.23 -13.69 -15.13
N PRO A 208 1.17 -13.76 -16.10
CA PRO A 208 0.90 -14.31 -17.42
C PRO A 208 0.55 -15.81 -17.35
N PRO A 209 -0.25 -16.35 -18.30
CA PRO A 209 -0.70 -17.75 -18.29
C PRO A 209 0.41 -18.79 -18.55
N HIS A 210 1.67 -18.38 -18.68
CA HIS A 210 2.79 -19.24 -19.11
C HIS A 210 4.05 -19.06 -18.26
N LEU A 211 3.95 -19.26 -16.94
CA LEU A 211 5.08 -19.83 -16.19
C LEU A 211 4.76 -21.27 -15.82
#